data_AF-A0A428S5X8-F1
#
_entry.id   AF-A0A428S5X8-F1
#
_cell.length_a   1.000
_cell.length_b   1.000
_cell.length_c   1.000
_cell.angle_alpha   90.00
_cell.angle_beta   90.00
_cell.angle_gamma   90.00
#
_symmetry.space_group_name_H-M   'P 1'
#
loop_
_entity.id
_entity.type
_entity.pdbx_description
1 polymer ?
#
loop_
_entity_poly.entity_id
_entity_poly.type
_entity_poly.pdbx_seq_one_letter_code
_entity_poly.pdbx_strand_id
1 'polypeptide(L)' 'MGASQSTPSAPSPVAAAVAKPNPTTTTAAADKPKPCCVCKEEKSKRDECMLFSNAKDPAEDCKSLVEQYRTCMSGYGFQV' A
#
# COMPACT_ATOMS: atom_id res chain seq x y z
N MET A 1 16.22 22.63 -60.35
CA MET A 1 15.94 23.01 -58.95
C MET A 1 15.38 21.75 -58.29
N GLY A 2 16.08 20.95 -57.50
CA GLY A 2 17.10 21.21 -56.48
C GLY A 2 16.58 20.53 -55.19
N ALA A 3 17.29 19.52 -54.71
CA ALA A 3 16.87 18.51 -53.72
C ALA A 3 16.69 19.01 -52.27
N SER A 4 16.13 18.10 -51.43
CA SER A 4 16.44 17.83 -49.99
C SER A 4 15.23 17.90 -49.06
N GLN A 5 14.62 16.76 -48.70
CA GLN A 5 14.92 15.91 -47.52
C GLN A 5 14.53 16.54 -46.16
N SER A 6 13.65 15.86 -45.40
CA SER A 6 13.87 15.46 -43.98
C SER A 6 12.66 14.72 -43.39
N THR A 7 12.78 13.39 -43.39
CA THR A 7 12.46 12.39 -42.35
C THR A 7 11.15 12.38 -41.50
N PRO A 8 10.59 11.18 -41.23
CA PRO A 8 9.36 10.94 -40.47
C PRO A 8 9.56 10.93 -38.94
N SER A 9 8.60 11.48 -38.19
CA SER A 9 8.48 11.26 -36.74
C SER A 9 7.64 10.01 -36.47
N ALA A 10 8.24 9.06 -35.77
CA ALA A 10 7.67 7.77 -35.39
C ALA A 10 6.45 7.91 -34.46
N PRO A 11 5.44 7.01 -34.56
CA PRO A 11 4.49 6.80 -33.47
C PRO A 11 5.16 5.96 -32.36
N SER A 12 5.24 6.50 -31.14
CA SER A 12 5.59 5.74 -29.94
C SER A 12 4.45 4.80 -29.54
N PRO A 13 4.68 3.48 -29.38
CA PRO A 13 3.82 2.64 -28.57
C PRO A 13 4.41 2.58 -27.16
N VAL A 14 3.97 3.45 -26.25
CA VAL A 14 4.21 3.21 -24.82
C VAL A 14 3.22 2.16 -24.35
N ALA A 15 3.70 0.93 -24.31
CA ALA A 15 3.09 -0.14 -23.54
C ALA A 15 2.98 0.30 -22.08
N ALA A 16 1.76 0.37 -21.57
CA ALA A 16 1.48 0.39 -20.13
C ALA A 16 0.26 -0.50 -19.85
N ALA A 17 0.38 -1.77 -20.23
CA ALA A 17 -0.34 -2.82 -19.53
C ALA A 17 0.23 -2.89 -18.10
N VAL A 18 -0.34 -2.09 -17.21
CA VAL A 18 -0.09 -2.20 -15.76
C VAL A 18 -0.76 -3.46 -15.24
N ALA A 19 -0.12 -4.60 -15.51
CA ALA A 19 -0.32 -5.80 -14.72
C ALA A 19 0.15 -5.49 -13.30
N LYS A 20 -0.82 -5.29 -12.40
CA LYS A 20 -0.60 -5.29 -10.94
C LYS A 20 0.26 -6.51 -10.57
N PRO A 21 1.45 -6.35 -9.99
CA PRO A 21 2.02 -7.43 -9.20
C PRO A 21 1.16 -7.48 -7.93
N ASN A 22 0.23 -8.43 -7.90
CA ASN A 22 -0.36 -8.90 -6.66
C ASN A 22 0.61 -9.98 -6.15
N PRO A 23 1.47 -9.75 -5.15
CA PRO A 23 2.28 -10.82 -4.59
C PRO A 23 1.43 -11.67 -3.66
N THR A 24 0.53 -12.45 -4.24
CA THR A 24 0.07 -13.70 -3.63
C THR A 24 1.06 -14.77 -4.04
N THR A 25 2.18 -14.84 -3.32
CA THR A 25 3.09 -15.98 -3.38
C THR A 25 3.17 -16.58 -1.98
N THR A 26 2.47 -17.70 -1.85
CA THR A 26 2.66 -18.75 -0.86
C THR A 26 4.13 -19.13 -0.77
N THR A 27 4.75 -18.98 0.39
CA THR A 27 5.89 -19.80 0.80
C THR A 27 5.90 -19.83 2.33
N ALA A 28 5.55 -20.99 2.87
CA ALA A 28 5.84 -21.36 4.24
C ALA A 28 7.36 -21.57 4.36
N ALA A 29 8.04 -20.68 5.08
CA ALA A 29 9.38 -20.88 5.62
C ALA A 29 9.47 -20.08 6.93
N ALA A 30 9.91 -20.75 7.98
CA ALA A 30 9.83 -20.36 9.37
C ALA A 30 10.62 -19.08 9.75
N ASP A 31 10.24 -18.52 10.91
CA ASP A 31 11.04 -17.63 11.77
C ASP A 31 11.27 -16.16 11.37
N LYS A 32 10.16 -15.44 11.11
CA LYS A 32 9.90 -14.08 11.64
C LYS A 32 8.44 -13.73 11.28
N PRO A 33 7.53 -13.57 12.25
CA PRO A 33 6.16 -13.18 11.92
C PRO A 33 6.21 -11.83 11.20
N LYS A 34 5.68 -11.78 9.97
CA LYS A 34 5.57 -10.52 9.23
C LYS A 34 4.78 -9.53 10.11
N PRO A 35 5.14 -8.24 10.17
CA PRO A 35 4.48 -7.25 11.04
C PRO A 35 2.98 -7.07 10.72
N CYS A 36 2.53 -7.58 9.59
CA CYS A 36 1.13 -7.66 9.21
C CYS A 36 0.33 -8.79 9.88
N CYS A 37 0.94 -9.72 10.61
CA CYS A 37 0.26 -10.84 11.27
C CYS A 37 0.06 -10.67 12.78
N VAL A 38 0.72 -9.70 13.40
CA VAL A 38 0.71 -9.54 14.86
C VAL A 38 -0.54 -8.80 15.34
N CYS A 39 -0.86 -7.68 14.71
CA CYS A 39 -1.99 -6.82 15.08
C CYS A 39 -3.02 -6.75 13.95
N LYS A 40 -3.42 -7.89 13.34
CA LYS A 40 -4.37 -7.91 12.22
C LYS A 40 -5.73 -7.31 12.61
N GLU A 41 -6.29 -7.75 13.73
CA GLU A 41 -7.57 -7.27 14.26
C GLU A 41 -7.55 -5.75 14.45
N GLU A 42 -6.54 -5.23 15.16
CA GLU A 42 -6.41 -3.79 15.40
C GLU A 42 -6.15 -3.00 14.13
N LYS A 43 -5.36 -3.57 13.20
CA LYS A 43 -5.11 -2.96 11.91
C LYS A 43 -6.38 -2.86 11.08
N SER A 44 -7.21 -3.91 11.09
CA SER A 44 -8.52 -3.92 10.43
C SER A 44 -9.45 -2.89 11.06
N LYS A 45 -9.57 -2.88 12.40
CA LYS A 45 -10.38 -1.91 13.16
C LYS A 45 -9.99 -0.46 12.88
N ARG A 46 -8.70 -0.16 12.79
CA ARG A 46 -8.23 1.18 12.41
C ARG A 46 -8.59 1.50 10.95
N ASP A 47 -8.39 0.55 10.03
CA ASP A 47 -8.69 0.74 8.61
C ASP A 47 -10.18 0.92 8.35
N GLU A 48 -11.02 0.08 8.95
CA GLU A 48 -12.48 0.19 8.85
C GLU A 48 -12.97 1.49 9.49
N CYS A 49 -12.40 1.90 10.63
CA CYS A 49 -12.72 3.21 11.19
C CYS A 49 -12.33 4.34 10.23
N MET A 50 -11.10 4.36 9.69
CA MET A 50 -10.69 5.40 8.74
C MET A 50 -11.51 5.38 7.43
N LEU A 51 -12.00 4.21 7.01
CA LEU A 51 -12.75 4.04 5.77
C LEU A 51 -14.24 4.34 5.93
N PHE A 52 -14.82 4.09 7.12
CA PHE A 52 -16.25 4.25 7.40
C PHE A 52 -16.58 5.45 8.29
N SER A 53 -15.61 6.10 8.93
CA SER A 53 -15.85 7.31 9.72
C SER A 53 -16.34 8.44 8.81
N ASN A 54 -17.53 8.94 9.12
CA ASN A 54 -18.13 10.12 8.48
C ASN A 54 -17.79 11.42 9.23
N ALA A 55 -16.85 11.34 10.17
CA ALA A 55 -16.38 12.47 10.95
C ALA A 55 -15.64 13.48 10.06
N LYS A 56 -15.63 14.75 10.47
CA LYS A 56 -14.87 15.81 9.81
C LYS A 56 -13.38 15.50 9.78
N ASP A 57 -12.89 14.85 10.83
CA ASP A 57 -11.52 14.39 11.01
C ASP A 57 -11.50 12.93 11.50
N PRO A 58 -11.48 11.94 10.58
CA PRO A 58 -11.42 10.52 10.93
C PRO A 58 -10.10 10.15 11.62
N ALA A 59 -9.04 10.98 11.48
CA ALA A 59 -7.77 10.77 12.16
C ALA A 59 -7.87 10.98 13.68
N GLU A 60 -8.69 11.93 14.14
CA GLU A 60 -8.95 12.14 15.57
C GLU A 60 -9.93 11.10 16.11
N ASP A 61 -10.94 10.73 15.33
CA ASP A 61 -11.95 9.72 15.69
C ASP A 61 -11.33 8.32 15.85
N CYS A 62 -10.46 7.94 14.91
CA CYS A 62 -9.79 6.64 14.92
C CYS A 62 -8.47 6.64 15.71
N LYS A 63 -8.11 7.74 16.38
CA LYS A 63 -6.83 7.90 17.09
C LYS A 63 -6.64 6.83 18.17
N SER A 64 -7.71 6.52 18.90
CA SER A 64 -7.73 5.43 19.89
C SER A 64 -7.39 4.06 19.29
N LEU A 65 -7.86 3.77 18.07
CA LEU A 65 -7.56 2.52 17.37
C LEU A 65 -6.14 2.51 16.79
N VAL A 66 -5.63 3.67 16.36
CA VAL A 66 -4.23 3.84 15.93
C VAL A 66 -3.28 3.61 17.11
N GLU A 67 -3.57 4.14 18.28
CA GLU A 67 -2.74 3.96 19.48
C GLU A 67 -2.73 2.51 19.97
N GLN A 68 -3.87 1.82 19.92
CA GLN A 68 -3.93 0.38 20.19
C GLN A 68 -3.04 -0.40 19.22
N TYR A 69 -3.17 -0.15 17.91
CA TYR A 69 -2.32 -0.78 16.90
C TYR A 69 -0.82 -0.52 17.13
N ARG A 70 -0.45 0.71 17.50
CA ARG A 70 0.93 1.08 17.85
C ARG A 70 1.43 0.37 19.10
N THR A 71 0.60 0.26 20.13
CA THR A 71 0.93 -0.44 21.37
C THR A 71 1.13 -1.93 21.10
N CYS A 72 0.24 -2.52 20.31
CA CYS A 72 0.37 -3.90 19.88
C CYS A 72 1.65 -4.11 19.06
N MET A 73 2.02 -3.25 18.12
CA MET A 73 3.29 -3.41 17.38
C MET A 73 4.54 -3.19 18.26
N SER A 74 4.46 -2.24 19.19
CA SER A 74 5.54 -1.93 20.14
C SER A 74 5.82 -3.11 21.07
N GLY A 75 4.78 -3.85 21.48
CA GLY A 75 4.92 -5.07 22.30
C GLY A 75 5.71 -6.19 21.61
N TYR A 76 5.81 -6.15 20.29
CA TYR A 76 6.57 -7.13 19.48
C TYR A 76 7.90 -6.55 18.98
N GLY A 77 8.29 -5.36 19.45
CA GLY A 77 9.55 -4.70 19.09
C GLY A 77 9.54 -4.02 17.72
N PHE A 78 8.36 -3.73 17.16
CA PHE A 78 8.21 -3.00 15.91
C PHE A 78 7.70 -1.58 16.17
N GLN A 79 8.51 -0.57 15.85
CA GLN A 79 8.11 0.83 15.93
C GLN A 79 7.45 1.24 14.61
N VAL A 80 6.12 1.45 14.64
CA VAL A 80 5.31 1.96 13.52
C VAL A 80 5.15 3.46 13.62
#